data_AF-A0A8T7LV22-F1
#
_entry.id   AF-A0A8T7LV22-F1
#
_cell.length_a   1.000
_cell.length_b   1.000
_cell.length_c   1.000
_cell.angle_alpha   90.00
_cell.angle_beta   90.00
_cell.angle_gamma   90.00
#
_symmetry.space_group_name_H-M   'P 1'
#
loop_
_entity.id
_entity.type
_entity.pdbx_description
1 polymer ?
#
loop_
_entity_poly.entity_id
_entity_poly.type
_entity_poly.pdbx_seq_one_letter_code
_entity_poly.pdbx_strand_id
1 'polypeptide(L)'
;MVTNEKAESTLTSNVRSSHWEAFLSALPFAAFGVVCMIGKSRVPWIGTYGYLTFYLFVLLGLLTGLVKAFPRWAYSYLGWSLVYAWWWTSIYTNGLKIFGYTMGNEAWGWRAWVPLLITVGIALLLTRSIRPLRELVLGIWQDWTLLSLAMYSFVGFMMLVYDEVRAPYTIAFMTASTLVICTTVWIFMRSPNRVHRLIILPGGFFVGLLIDRLCNATWDFNAYYGLPPQPPIPWYSSLWEIIFFTVLWSPIMWLPALLGLFKSTFSKGQSASS
;
A
#
# COMPACT_ATOMS: atom_id res chain seq x y z
N MET A 1 -24.05 35.18 29.07
CA MET A 1 -24.75 34.48 27.96
C MET A 1 -23.65 33.76 27.16
N VAL A 2 -23.28 32.55 27.60
CA VAL A 2 -22.21 31.75 26.97
C VAL A 2 -22.93 30.75 26.07
N THR A 3 -23.01 31.07 24.78
CA THR A 3 -23.69 30.23 23.80
C THR A 3 -22.87 28.97 23.52
N ASN A 4 -23.61 27.87 23.46
CA ASN A 4 -23.17 26.50 23.51
C ASN A 4 -22.64 26.02 22.14
N GLU A 5 -21.70 26.73 21.52
CA GLU A 5 -21.08 26.36 20.23
C GLU A 5 -20.18 25.10 20.32
N LYS A 6 -19.96 24.57 21.53
CA LYS A 6 -19.12 23.39 21.76
C LYS A 6 -19.80 22.05 21.48
N ALA A 7 -21.11 22.02 21.22
CA ALA A 7 -21.86 20.78 21.04
C ALA A 7 -22.05 20.33 19.56
N GLU A 8 -21.72 21.16 18.57
CA GLU A 8 -21.91 20.81 17.14
C GLU A 8 -20.67 20.23 16.45
N SER A 9 -19.53 20.13 17.12
CA SER A 9 -18.32 19.51 16.54
C SER A 9 -18.28 17.97 16.64
N THR A 10 -19.31 17.37 17.24
CA THR A 10 -19.46 15.92 17.30
C THR A 10 -19.84 15.32 15.93
N LEU A 11 -18.84 14.71 15.30
CA LEU A 11 -18.97 13.49 14.48
C LEU A 11 -19.56 13.60 13.06
N THR A 12 -19.03 14.49 12.23
CA THR A 12 -19.08 14.32 10.75
C THR A 12 -18.07 13.28 10.24
N SER A 13 -17.78 12.22 11.00
CA SER A 13 -16.88 11.13 10.55
C SER A 13 -17.49 10.25 9.46
N ASN A 14 -18.71 10.56 8.99
CA ASN A 14 -19.46 9.83 7.98
C ASN A 14 -19.51 10.53 6.61
N VAL A 15 -18.74 11.61 6.40
CA VAL A 15 -18.66 12.24 5.08
C VAL A 15 -18.01 11.26 4.11
N ARG A 16 -18.83 10.80 3.15
CA ARG A 16 -18.40 9.95 2.04
C ARG A 16 -17.32 10.69 1.25
N SER A 17 -16.16 10.05 1.06
CA SER A 17 -15.07 10.66 0.26
C SER A 17 -15.55 10.97 -1.16
N SER A 18 -15.03 12.03 -1.75
CA SER A 18 -15.33 12.34 -3.15
C SER A 18 -14.76 11.25 -4.07
N HIS A 19 -15.33 11.11 -5.27
CA HIS A 19 -14.78 10.20 -6.28
C HIS A 19 -13.32 10.53 -6.61
N TRP A 20 -12.96 11.81 -6.56
CA TRP A 20 -11.60 12.29 -6.80
C TRP A 20 -10.62 11.82 -5.72
N GLU A 21 -11.01 11.86 -4.44
CA GLU A 21 -10.16 11.35 -3.35
C GLU A 21 -9.95 9.83 -3.48
N ALA A 22 -10.99 9.08 -3.83
CA ALA A 22 -10.88 7.65 -4.07
C ALA A 22 -9.94 7.34 -5.24
N PHE A 23 -10.06 8.09 -6.34
CA PHE A 23 -9.16 8.01 -7.49
C PHE A 23 -7.70 8.25 -7.10
N LEU A 24 -7.42 9.38 -6.44
CA LEU A 24 -6.08 9.75 -6.02
C LEU A 24 -5.46 8.69 -5.09
N SER A 25 -6.27 8.05 -4.24
CA SER A 25 -5.82 6.99 -3.32
C SER A 25 -5.43 5.71 -4.05
N ALA A 26 -6.13 5.36 -5.13
CA ALA A 26 -5.89 4.17 -5.94
C ALA A 26 -4.76 4.39 -6.97
N LEU A 27 -4.51 5.63 -7.37
CA LEU A 27 -3.52 5.99 -8.38
C LEU A 27 -2.11 5.42 -8.14
N PRO A 28 -1.50 5.46 -6.94
CA PRO A 28 -0.16 4.87 -6.75
C PRO A 28 -0.16 3.35 -6.90
N PHE A 29 -1.27 2.66 -6.64
CA PHE A 29 -1.37 1.22 -6.90
C PHE A 29 -1.43 0.94 -8.41
N ALA A 30 -2.20 1.72 -9.15
CA ALA A 30 -2.28 1.61 -10.61
C ALA A 30 -0.91 1.89 -11.26
N ALA A 31 -0.26 2.98 -10.85
CA ALA A 31 1.05 3.36 -11.36
C ALA A 31 2.12 2.29 -11.06
N PHE A 32 2.09 1.67 -9.87
CA PHE A 32 3.01 0.57 -9.55
C PHE A 32 2.75 -0.66 -10.43
N GLY A 33 1.48 -1.04 -10.62
CA GLY A 33 1.11 -2.13 -11.51
C GLY A 33 1.62 -1.92 -12.94
N VAL A 34 1.49 -0.69 -13.47
CA VAL A 34 2.06 -0.30 -14.77
C VAL A 34 3.57 -0.44 -14.78
N VAL A 35 4.26 0.05 -13.76
CA VAL A 35 5.73 -0.05 -13.66
C VAL A 35 6.19 -1.51 -13.64
N CYS A 36 5.51 -2.38 -12.89
CA CYS A 36 5.82 -3.81 -12.89
C CYS A 36 5.57 -4.45 -14.26
N MET A 37 4.45 -4.14 -14.92
CA MET A 37 4.15 -4.65 -16.27
C MET A 37 5.20 -4.21 -17.29
N ILE A 38 5.64 -2.94 -17.25
CA ILE A 38 6.71 -2.45 -18.12
C ILE A 38 8.05 -3.08 -17.72
N GLY A 39 8.31 -3.32 -16.43
CA GLY A 39 9.50 -4.02 -15.94
C GLY A 39 9.63 -5.46 -16.47
N LYS A 40 8.51 -6.10 -16.82
CA LYS A 40 8.49 -7.40 -17.52
C LYS A 40 8.75 -7.29 -19.03
N SER A 41 8.79 -6.07 -19.59
CA SER A 41 9.24 -5.88 -20.98
C SER A 41 10.74 -6.16 -21.11
N ARG A 42 11.20 -6.57 -22.30
CA ARG A 42 12.61 -6.92 -22.55
C ARG A 42 13.56 -5.71 -22.62
N VAL A 43 13.15 -4.53 -22.14
CA VAL A 43 13.96 -3.31 -22.23
C VAL A 43 14.76 -3.14 -20.92
N PRO A 44 16.09 -3.38 -20.93
CA PRO A 44 16.89 -3.53 -19.71
C PRO A 44 16.88 -2.30 -18.80
N TRP A 45 16.80 -1.11 -19.40
CA TRP A 45 16.90 0.17 -18.68
C TRP A 45 15.59 0.53 -17.97
N ILE A 46 14.44 -0.01 -18.37
CA ILE A 46 13.16 0.47 -17.85
C ILE A 46 12.90 -0.04 -16.43
N GLY A 47 13.49 -1.16 -16.02
CA GLY A 47 13.30 -1.71 -14.67
C GLY A 47 13.70 -0.71 -13.57
N THR A 48 15.00 -0.47 -13.39
CA THR A 48 15.50 0.38 -12.29
C THR A 48 15.00 1.82 -12.38
N TYR A 49 15.05 2.44 -13.57
CA TYR A 49 14.59 3.82 -13.74
C TYR A 49 13.06 3.94 -13.61
N GLY A 50 12.29 2.91 -13.97
CA GLY A 50 10.85 2.87 -13.78
C GLY A 50 10.47 2.86 -12.31
N TYR A 51 11.13 2.03 -11.49
CA TYR A 51 10.94 2.01 -10.05
C TYR A 51 11.38 3.33 -9.37
N LEU A 52 12.48 3.94 -9.80
CA LEU A 52 12.89 5.27 -9.30
C LEU A 52 11.89 6.37 -9.68
N THR A 53 11.39 6.34 -10.91
CA THR A 53 10.37 7.28 -11.39
C THR A 53 9.07 7.13 -10.59
N PHE A 54 8.67 5.89 -10.31
CA PHE A 54 7.55 5.62 -9.42
C PHE A 54 7.79 6.16 -8.01
N TYR A 55 8.99 5.95 -7.46
CA TYR A 55 9.30 6.43 -6.11
C TYR A 55 9.20 7.95 -6.05
N LEU A 56 9.74 8.66 -7.05
CA LEU A 56 9.57 10.10 -7.19
C LEU A 56 8.09 10.50 -7.29
N PHE A 57 7.30 9.79 -8.10
CA PHE A 57 5.86 10.03 -8.22
C PHE A 57 5.15 9.94 -6.87
N VAL A 58 5.42 8.91 -6.07
CA VAL A 58 4.74 8.76 -4.77
C VAL A 58 5.20 9.81 -3.75
N LEU A 59 6.47 10.24 -3.80
CA LEU A 59 6.98 11.32 -2.97
C LEU A 59 6.34 12.67 -3.32
N LEU A 60 6.12 12.97 -4.60
CA LEU A 60 5.42 14.19 -5.03
C LEU A 60 3.94 14.18 -4.59
N GLY A 61 3.28 13.03 -4.69
CA GLY A 61 1.92 12.86 -4.16
C GLY A 61 1.87 13.05 -2.64
N LEU A 62 2.83 12.49 -1.91
CA LEU A 62 2.96 12.66 -0.45
C LEU A 62 3.23 14.12 -0.07
N LEU A 63 4.13 14.81 -0.77
CA LEU A 63 4.41 16.24 -0.59
C LEU A 63 3.13 17.07 -0.72
N THR A 64 2.38 16.81 -1.80
CA THR A 64 1.09 17.48 -2.06
C THR A 64 0.10 17.21 -0.93
N GLY A 65 0.06 15.98 -0.42
CA GLY A 65 -0.76 15.61 0.73
C GLY A 65 -0.37 16.37 1.99
N LEU A 66 0.93 16.41 2.33
CA LEU A 66 1.44 17.11 3.49
C LEU A 66 1.13 18.62 3.44
N VAL A 67 1.34 19.26 2.29
CA VAL A 67 1.03 20.69 2.11
C VAL A 67 -0.48 20.98 2.27
N LYS A 68 -1.34 20.02 1.90
CA LYS A 68 -2.81 20.12 2.04
C LYS A 68 -3.34 19.63 3.39
N ALA A 69 -2.52 19.65 4.44
CA ALA A 69 -2.90 19.19 5.79
C ALA A 69 -3.31 17.70 5.86
N PHE A 70 -2.64 16.86 5.07
CA PHE A 70 -2.72 15.41 5.08
C PHE A 70 -4.13 14.83 4.83
N PRO A 71 -4.73 15.07 3.65
CA PRO A 71 -6.02 14.51 3.29
C PRO A 71 -5.99 12.97 3.24
N ARG A 72 -7.14 12.33 3.33
CA ARG A 72 -7.26 10.86 3.48
C ARG A 72 -6.59 10.06 2.35
N TRP A 73 -6.50 10.59 1.13
CA TRP A 73 -5.82 9.91 0.03
C TRP A 73 -4.29 9.87 0.18
N ALA A 74 -3.71 10.78 0.96
CA ALA A 74 -2.26 10.86 1.18
C ALA A 74 -1.71 9.64 1.92
N TYR A 75 -2.55 8.90 2.63
CA TYR A 75 -2.17 7.66 3.33
C TYR A 75 -1.67 6.57 2.38
N SER A 76 -2.26 6.45 1.17
CA SER A 76 -1.75 5.53 0.14
C SER A 76 -0.34 5.92 -0.29
N TYR A 77 -0.07 7.21 -0.48
CA TYR A 77 1.24 7.71 -0.89
C TYR A 77 2.29 7.55 0.22
N LEU A 78 1.89 7.78 1.47
CA LEU A 78 2.74 7.50 2.64
C LEU A 78 3.10 6.00 2.69
N GLY A 79 2.11 5.12 2.58
CA GLY A 79 2.31 3.67 2.55
C GLY A 79 3.31 3.25 1.48
N TRP A 80 3.09 3.68 0.24
CA TRP A 80 4.00 3.40 -0.87
C TRP A 80 5.40 3.99 -0.67
N SER A 81 5.51 5.19 -0.11
CA SER A 81 6.81 5.82 0.16
C SER A 81 7.61 5.06 1.21
N LEU A 82 6.96 4.53 2.24
CA LEU A 82 7.58 3.70 3.28
C LEU A 82 7.99 2.33 2.73
N VAL A 83 7.11 1.68 1.96
CA VAL A 83 7.41 0.39 1.33
C VAL A 83 8.62 0.51 0.40
N TYR A 84 8.69 1.59 -0.39
CA TYR A 84 9.84 1.81 -1.27
C TYR A 84 11.12 2.13 -0.51
N ALA A 85 11.07 3.01 0.49
CA ALA A 85 12.26 3.29 1.31
C ALA A 85 12.81 2.02 1.97
N TRP A 86 11.90 1.16 2.48
CA TRP A 86 12.25 -0.14 3.04
C TRP A 86 12.81 -1.10 1.99
N TRP A 87 12.09 -1.32 0.89
CA TRP A 87 12.50 -2.26 -0.17
C TRP A 87 13.86 -1.89 -0.75
N TRP A 88 14.09 -0.61 -1.02
CA TRP A 88 15.36 -0.14 -1.57
C TRP A 88 16.53 -0.24 -0.60
N THR A 89 16.29 -0.39 0.71
CA THR A 89 17.36 -0.53 1.71
C THR A 89 18.30 -1.70 1.37
N SER A 90 17.80 -2.78 0.76
CA SER A 90 18.58 -3.96 0.40
C SER A 90 18.90 -4.08 -1.11
N ILE A 91 18.54 -3.10 -1.93
CA ILE A 91 18.79 -3.14 -3.38
C ILE A 91 20.20 -2.67 -3.70
N TYR A 92 20.89 -3.41 -4.57
CA TYR A 92 22.19 -3.07 -5.13
C TYR A 92 22.00 -2.49 -6.54
N THR A 93 22.52 -1.29 -6.78
CA THR A 93 22.45 -0.62 -8.09
C THR A 93 23.84 -0.24 -8.57
N ASN A 94 24.70 -1.24 -8.78
CA ASN A 94 26.09 -1.05 -9.17
C ASN A 94 26.19 -0.21 -10.45
N GLY A 95 26.96 0.89 -10.39
CA GLY A 95 27.16 1.81 -11.51
C GLY A 95 26.09 2.90 -11.68
N LEU A 96 25.02 2.90 -10.88
CA LEU A 96 24.04 3.98 -10.88
C LEU A 96 24.67 5.26 -10.34
N LYS A 97 24.59 6.35 -11.11
CA LYS A 97 25.10 7.67 -10.72
C LYS A 97 23.97 8.58 -10.27
N ILE A 98 24.03 9.06 -9.04
CA ILE A 98 23.05 9.99 -8.47
C ILE A 98 23.82 11.17 -7.86
N PHE A 99 23.54 12.39 -8.31
CA PHE A 99 24.20 13.62 -7.84
C PHE A 99 25.74 13.55 -7.82
N GLY A 100 26.34 12.90 -8.82
CA GLY A 100 27.80 12.74 -8.92
C GLY A 100 28.38 11.61 -8.08
N TYR A 101 27.60 10.98 -7.20
CA TYR A 101 27.99 9.76 -6.50
C TYR A 101 27.70 8.53 -7.37
N THR A 102 28.69 7.68 -7.58
CA THR A 102 28.53 6.40 -8.29
C THR A 102 28.35 5.28 -7.27
N MET A 103 27.21 4.62 -7.29
CA MET A 103 26.94 3.47 -6.43
C MET A 103 27.92 2.33 -6.76
N GLY A 104 28.71 1.94 -5.76
CA GLY A 104 29.61 0.78 -5.83
C GLY A 104 28.87 -0.52 -5.53
N ASN A 105 29.59 -1.51 -5.00
CA ASN A 105 29.02 -2.80 -4.59
C ASN A 105 28.37 -2.74 -3.19
N GLU A 106 27.58 -1.71 -2.94
CA GLU A 106 26.89 -1.50 -1.67
C GLU A 106 25.39 -1.34 -1.91
N ALA A 107 24.58 -1.87 -1.00
CA ALA A 107 23.15 -1.61 -0.97
C ALA A 107 22.90 -0.14 -0.59
N TRP A 108 21.74 0.39 -0.95
CA TRP A 108 21.41 1.77 -0.57
C TRP A 108 21.35 1.98 0.94
N GLY A 109 20.98 0.94 1.70
CA GLY A 109 20.90 0.98 3.15
C GLY A 109 20.00 2.12 3.62
N TRP A 110 20.45 2.85 4.64
CA TRP A 110 19.72 4.00 5.19
C TRP A 110 19.49 5.14 4.17
N ARG A 111 20.29 5.23 3.10
CA ARG A 111 20.19 6.31 2.10
C ARG A 111 18.88 6.25 1.32
N ALA A 112 18.25 5.06 1.23
CA ALA A 112 16.93 4.88 0.63
C ALA A 112 15.84 5.71 1.32
N TRP A 113 16.04 6.11 2.59
CA TRP A 113 15.09 6.90 3.37
C TRP A 113 15.27 8.41 3.20
N VAL A 114 16.41 8.86 2.66
CA VAL A 114 16.74 10.29 2.51
C VAL A 114 15.71 11.05 1.66
N PRO A 115 15.25 10.55 0.49
CA PRO A 115 14.24 11.25 -0.31
C PRO A 115 12.92 11.47 0.42
N LEU A 116 12.49 10.50 1.24
CA LEU A 116 11.30 10.63 2.08
C LEU A 116 11.49 11.71 3.16
N LEU A 117 12.64 11.72 3.86
CA LEU A 117 12.95 12.73 4.87
C LEU A 117 13.03 14.14 4.27
N ILE A 118 13.66 14.29 3.09
CA ILE A 118 13.70 15.55 2.34
C ILE A 118 12.28 16.00 1.99
N THR A 119 11.42 15.09 1.53
CA THR A 119 10.04 15.39 1.18
C THR A 119 9.25 15.95 2.37
N VAL A 120 9.40 15.32 3.55
CA VAL A 120 8.82 15.82 4.81
C VAL A 120 9.41 17.19 5.18
N GLY A 121 10.73 17.36 5.11
CA GLY A 121 11.41 18.62 5.39
C GLY A 121 10.92 19.77 4.51
N ILE A 122 10.81 19.55 3.19
CA ILE A 122 10.26 20.52 2.24
C ILE A 122 8.83 20.89 2.62
N ALA A 123 7.98 19.91 2.94
CA ALA A 123 6.61 20.18 3.33
C ALA A 123 6.52 21.06 4.59
N LEU A 124 7.34 20.78 5.61
CA LEU A 124 7.42 21.58 6.84
C LEU A 124 7.90 23.00 6.57
N LEU A 125 8.89 23.18 5.68
CA LEU A 125 9.37 24.50 5.27
C LEU A 125 8.31 25.30 4.50
N LEU A 126 7.61 24.66 3.56
CA LEU A 126 6.55 25.30 2.76
C LEU A 126 5.35 25.73 3.62
N THR A 127 4.95 24.86 4.55
CA THR A 127 3.84 25.14 5.47
C THR A 127 4.21 25.97 6.69
N ARG A 128 5.52 26.14 6.94
CA ARG A 128 6.11 26.79 8.12
C ARG A 128 5.49 26.31 9.44
N SER A 129 5.12 25.03 9.51
CA SER A 129 4.36 24.49 10.63
C SER A 129 4.53 22.98 10.76
N ILE A 130 4.50 22.47 12.00
CA ILE A 130 4.41 21.03 12.28
C ILE A 130 3.00 20.48 12.07
N ARG A 131 2.04 21.34 11.69
CA ARG A 131 0.63 20.99 11.52
C ARG A 131 0.42 19.74 10.63
N PRO A 132 1.06 19.57 9.46
CA PRO A 132 0.85 18.39 8.62
C PRO A 132 1.13 17.06 9.34
N LEU A 133 2.18 17.01 10.16
CA LEU A 133 2.53 15.82 10.93
C LEU A 133 1.54 15.58 12.08
N ARG A 134 1.07 16.65 12.72
CA ARG A 134 0.02 16.56 13.72
C ARG A 134 -1.28 16.01 13.11
N GLU A 135 -1.68 16.50 11.94
CA GLU A 135 -2.90 16.04 11.24
C GLU A 135 -2.78 14.57 10.79
N LEU A 136 -1.59 14.13 10.36
CA LEU A 136 -1.30 12.71 10.11
C LEU A 136 -1.58 11.86 11.36
N VAL A 137 -0.98 12.22 12.51
CA VAL A 137 -1.14 11.45 13.76
C VAL A 137 -2.58 11.49 14.25
N LEU A 138 -3.22 12.67 14.23
CA LEU A 138 -4.62 12.82 14.61
C LEU A 138 -5.56 12.02 13.70
N GLY A 139 -5.30 12.01 12.39
CA GLY A 139 -6.09 11.25 11.42
C GLY A 139 -6.03 9.74 11.69
N ILE A 140 -4.84 9.19 11.96
CA ILE A 140 -4.68 7.78 12.36
C ILE A 140 -5.42 7.49 13.67
N TRP A 141 -5.27 8.38 14.66
CA TRP A 141 -5.90 8.20 15.96
C TRP A 141 -7.42 8.23 15.91
N GLN A 142 -7.98 9.10 15.06
CA GLN A 142 -9.42 9.22 14.84
C GLN A 142 -9.98 8.08 13.97
N ASP A 143 -9.22 7.62 12.99
CA ASP A 143 -9.61 6.58 12.04
C ASP A 143 -8.44 5.63 11.72
N TRP A 144 -8.31 4.60 12.57
CA TRP A 144 -7.30 3.54 12.44
C TRP A 144 -7.33 2.80 11.11
N THR A 145 -8.46 2.84 10.38
CA THR A 145 -8.54 2.20 9.05
C THR A 145 -7.60 2.85 8.04
N LEU A 146 -7.22 4.12 8.23
CA LEU A 146 -6.27 4.84 7.38
C LEU A 146 -4.84 4.30 7.52
N LEU A 147 -4.46 3.83 8.71
CA LEU A 147 -3.18 3.14 8.90
C LEU A 147 -3.19 1.80 8.18
N SER A 148 -4.29 1.03 8.26
CA SER A 148 -4.43 -0.20 7.48
C SER A 148 -4.39 0.06 5.97
N LEU A 149 -4.93 1.19 5.48
CA LEU A 149 -4.78 1.58 4.07
C LEU A 149 -3.30 1.83 3.70
N ALA A 150 -2.53 2.52 4.54
CA ALA A 150 -1.10 2.72 4.30
C ALA A 150 -0.33 1.39 4.31
N MET A 151 -0.64 0.49 5.25
CA MET A 151 -0.07 -0.85 5.29
C MET A 151 -0.47 -1.70 4.08
N TYR A 152 -1.64 -1.47 3.50
CA TYR A 152 -2.10 -2.16 2.29
C TYR A 152 -1.22 -1.88 1.06
N SER A 153 -0.42 -0.81 1.05
CA SER A 153 0.62 -0.62 0.04
C SER A 153 1.64 -1.75 0.03
N PHE A 154 1.94 -2.37 1.18
CA PHE A 154 2.83 -3.52 1.26
C PHE A 154 2.21 -4.76 0.60
N VAL A 155 0.90 -4.97 0.78
CA VAL A 155 0.14 -5.99 0.04
C VAL A 155 0.22 -5.74 -1.45
N GLY A 156 -0.05 -4.49 -1.86
CA GLY A 156 0.04 -4.08 -3.26
C GLY A 156 1.42 -4.37 -3.84
N PHE A 157 2.48 -4.07 -3.09
CA PHE A 157 3.85 -4.40 -3.48
C PHE A 157 4.05 -5.90 -3.69
N MET A 158 3.77 -6.71 -2.67
CA MET A 158 3.97 -8.17 -2.74
C MET A 158 3.18 -8.82 -3.88
N MET A 159 1.93 -8.40 -4.07
CA MET A 159 1.02 -8.99 -5.06
C MET A 159 1.26 -8.52 -6.50
N LEU A 160 2.05 -7.46 -6.73
CA LEU A 160 2.24 -6.89 -8.08
C LEU A 160 3.66 -7.05 -8.64
N VAL A 161 4.64 -7.45 -7.83
CA VAL A 161 6.02 -7.63 -8.31
C VAL A 161 6.16 -8.86 -9.23
N TYR A 162 5.50 -9.98 -8.91
CA TYR A 162 5.57 -11.23 -9.69
C TYR A 162 7.01 -11.63 -10.10
N ASP A 163 8.00 -11.49 -9.21
CA ASP A 163 9.44 -11.47 -9.60
C ASP A 163 9.85 -12.71 -10.41
N GLU A 164 9.45 -13.89 -9.97
CA GLU A 164 9.89 -15.17 -10.55
C GLU A 164 8.94 -15.76 -11.60
N VAL A 165 7.71 -15.25 -11.70
CA VAL A 165 6.70 -15.87 -12.56
C VAL A 165 6.96 -15.53 -14.03
N ARG A 166 7.12 -16.57 -14.85
CA ARG A 166 7.31 -16.47 -16.31
C ARG A 166 6.22 -17.22 -17.10
N ALA A 167 4.99 -17.20 -16.59
CA ALA A 167 3.83 -17.79 -17.24
C ALA A 167 3.49 -17.06 -18.57
N PRO A 168 2.93 -17.77 -19.58
CA PRO A 168 2.53 -17.19 -20.87
C PRO A 168 1.49 -16.06 -20.77
N TYR A 169 0.85 -15.91 -19.60
CA TYR A 169 -0.18 -14.88 -19.34
C TYR A 169 0.17 -13.93 -18.19
N THR A 170 1.45 -13.85 -17.79
CA THR A 170 1.89 -13.07 -16.61
C THR A 170 1.36 -11.62 -16.64
N ILE A 171 1.42 -10.93 -17.79
CA ILE A 171 0.92 -9.55 -17.92
C ILE A 171 -0.60 -9.46 -17.67
N ALA A 172 -1.38 -10.46 -18.10
CA ALA A 172 -2.82 -10.49 -17.87
C ALA A 172 -3.13 -10.68 -16.37
N PHE A 173 -2.40 -11.55 -15.68
CA PHE A 173 -2.53 -11.73 -14.24
C PHE A 173 -2.09 -10.48 -13.46
N MET A 174 -1.00 -9.81 -13.85
CA MET A 174 -0.58 -8.54 -13.27
C MET A 174 -1.64 -7.45 -13.46
N THR A 175 -2.26 -7.39 -14.64
CA THR A 175 -3.36 -6.46 -14.92
C THR A 175 -4.55 -6.75 -14.02
N ALA A 176 -4.96 -8.02 -13.89
CA ALA A 176 -6.06 -8.43 -13.03
C ALA A 176 -5.79 -8.10 -11.55
N SER A 177 -4.61 -8.43 -11.02
CA SER A 177 -4.20 -8.06 -9.66
C SER A 177 -4.22 -6.54 -9.46
N THR A 178 -3.72 -5.77 -10.43
CA THR A 178 -3.71 -4.30 -10.38
C THR A 178 -5.13 -3.75 -10.29
N LEU A 179 -6.04 -4.25 -11.13
CA LEU A 179 -7.44 -3.84 -11.13
C LEU A 179 -8.14 -4.19 -9.82
N VAL A 180 -7.91 -5.38 -9.27
CA VAL A 180 -8.48 -5.81 -7.98
C VAL A 180 -7.99 -4.90 -6.86
N ILE A 181 -6.69 -4.64 -6.77
CA ILE A 181 -6.11 -3.79 -5.71
C ILE A 181 -6.61 -2.35 -5.83
N CYS A 182 -6.63 -1.79 -7.04
CA CYS A 182 -7.15 -0.43 -7.28
C CYS A 182 -8.63 -0.33 -6.92
N THR A 183 -9.43 -1.31 -7.33
CA THR A 183 -10.86 -1.37 -7.02
C THR A 183 -11.09 -1.51 -5.51
N THR A 184 -10.27 -2.31 -4.83
CA THR A 184 -10.33 -2.47 -3.36
C THR A 184 -10.09 -1.14 -2.66
N VAL A 185 -9.03 -0.42 -3.03
CA VAL A 185 -8.71 0.91 -2.46
C VAL A 185 -9.82 1.92 -2.77
N TRP A 186 -10.36 1.89 -3.98
CA TRP A 186 -11.47 2.75 -4.38
C TRP A 186 -12.72 2.51 -3.52
N ILE A 187 -13.16 1.26 -3.39
CA ILE A 187 -14.35 0.89 -2.59
C ILE A 187 -14.10 1.20 -1.12
N PHE A 188 -12.90 0.93 -0.60
CA PHE A 188 -12.49 1.29 0.76
C PHE A 188 -12.69 2.79 1.02
N MET A 189 -12.17 3.64 0.12
CA MET A 189 -12.28 5.09 0.27
C MET A 189 -13.73 5.56 0.20
N ARG A 190 -14.54 4.95 -0.67
CA ARG A 190 -15.96 5.29 -0.86
C ARG A 190 -16.88 4.80 0.25
N SER A 191 -16.41 3.88 1.08
CA SER A 191 -17.20 3.31 2.16
C SER A 191 -17.27 4.27 3.37
N PRO A 192 -18.47 4.69 3.82
CA PRO A 192 -18.60 5.50 5.04
C PRO A 192 -18.38 4.65 6.31
N ASN A 193 -18.74 3.35 6.26
CA ASN A 193 -18.70 2.46 7.42
C ASN A 193 -17.30 1.87 7.64
N ARG A 194 -16.75 2.05 8.86
CA ARG A 194 -15.45 1.51 9.28
C ARG A 194 -15.39 -0.01 9.24
N VAL A 195 -16.48 -0.70 9.59
CA VAL A 195 -16.55 -2.18 9.55
C VAL A 195 -16.48 -2.67 8.10
N HIS A 196 -17.18 -2.00 7.18
CA HIS A 196 -17.10 -2.35 5.75
C HIS A 196 -15.67 -2.16 5.23
N ARG A 197 -15.01 -1.06 5.58
CA ARG A 197 -13.61 -0.80 5.22
C ARG A 197 -12.68 -1.92 5.70
N LEU A 198 -12.93 -2.42 6.91
CA LEU A 198 -12.20 -3.53 7.50
C LEU A 198 -12.40 -4.87 6.79
N ILE A 199 -13.54 -5.07 6.13
CA ILE A 199 -13.81 -6.30 5.37
C ILE A 199 -13.28 -6.16 3.93
N ILE A 200 -13.38 -4.98 3.34
CA ILE A 200 -12.98 -4.71 1.94
C ILE A 200 -11.50 -5.02 1.72
N LEU A 201 -10.61 -4.53 2.58
CA LEU A 201 -9.17 -4.67 2.34
C LEU A 201 -8.69 -6.14 2.45
N PRO A 202 -9.06 -6.95 3.46
CA PRO A 202 -8.78 -8.39 3.46
C PRO A 202 -9.44 -9.12 2.29
N GLY A 203 -10.67 -8.73 1.90
CA GLY A 203 -11.34 -9.30 0.73
C GLY A 203 -10.55 -9.08 -0.55
N GLY A 204 -10.05 -7.85 -0.78
CA GLY A 204 -9.18 -7.53 -1.90
C GLY A 204 -7.86 -8.30 -1.86
N PHE A 205 -7.26 -8.44 -0.68
CA PHE A 205 -6.05 -9.26 -0.49
C PHE A 205 -6.28 -10.71 -0.85
N PHE A 206 -7.37 -11.32 -0.37
CA PHE A 206 -7.74 -12.70 -0.65
C PHE A 206 -7.96 -12.94 -2.15
N VAL A 207 -8.67 -12.03 -2.84
CA VAL A 207 -8.85 -12.12 -4.30
C VAL A 207 -7.52 -11.96 -5.03
N GLY A 208 -6.64 -11.06 -4.57
CA GLY A 208 -5.29 -10.90 -5.12
C GLY A 208 -4.45 -12.18 -5.00
N LEU A 209 -4.48 -12.83 -3.83
CA LEU A 209 -3.82 -14.13 -3.61
C LEU A 209 -4.39 -15.22 -4.51
N LEU A 210 -5.71 -15.25 -4.72
CA LEU A 210 -6.32 -16.20 -5.63
C LEU A 210 -5.80 -16.02 -7.07
N ILE A 211 -5.68 -14.78 -7.54
CA ILE A 211 -5.14 -14.46 -8.87
C ILE A 211 -3.67 -14.89 -8.97
N ASP A 212 -2.86 -14.60 -7.96
CA ASP A 212 -1.46 -15.02 -7.91
C ASP A 212 -1.33 -16.56 -7.96
N ARG A 213 -2.16 -17.29 -7.22
CA ARG A 213 -2.13 -18.77 -7.25
C ARG A 213 -2.62 -19.35 -8.56
N LEU A 214 -3.61 -18.73 -9.20
CA LEU A 214 -4.01 -19.10 -10.56
C LEU A 214 -2.86 -18.85 -11.55
N CYS A 215 -2.13 -17.73 -11.39
CA CYS A 215 -0.95 -17.45 -12.21
C CYS A 215 0.12 -18.54 -12.04
N ASN A 216 0.49 -18.85 -10.79
CA ASN A 216 1.46 -19.89 -10.45
C ASN A 216 1.04 -21.28 -10.95
N ALA A 217 -0.26 -21.62 -10.89
CA ALA A 217 -0.76 -22.89 -11.40
C ALA A 217 -0.63 -23.02 -12.93
N THR A 218 -0.52 -21.90 -13.66
CA THR A 218 -0.26 -21.91 -15.12
C THR A 218 1.22 -21.93 -15.48
N TRP A 219 2.12 -21.86 -14.49
CA TRP A 219 3.55 -21.80 -14.71
C TRP A 219 4.20 -23.17 -14.49
N ASP A 220 4.89 -23.68 -15.51
CA ASP A 220 5.73 -24.88 -15.39
C ASP A 220 7.15 -24.50 -14.95
N PHE A 221 7.35 -24.45 -13.64
CA PHE A 221 8.64 -24.16 -13.02
C PHE A 221 9.72 -25.16 -13.45
N ASN A 222 9.38 -26.45 -13.53
CA ASN A 222 10.36 -27.50 -13.85
C ASN A 222 10.83 -27.39 -15.29
N ALA A 223 9.91 -27.18 -16.24
CA ALA A 223 10.29 -26.95 -17.63
C ALA A 223 11.16 -25.70 -17.79
N TYR A 224 10.90 -24.64 -17.03
CA TYR A 224 11.68 -23.41 -17.10
C TYR A 224 13.14 -23.58 -16.63
N TYR A 225 13.37 -24.35 -15.56
CA TYR A 225 14.71 -24.61 -15.02
C TYR A 225 15.36 -25.91 -15.56
N GLY A 226 14.70 -26.63 -16.47
CA GLY A 226 15.19 -27.90 -17.00
C GLY A 226 15.24 -29.02 -15.95
N LEU A 227 14.37 -28.94 -14.93
CA LEU A 227 14.27 -29.96 -13.88
C LEU A 227 13.37 -31.11 -14.34
N PRO A 228 13.56 -32.33 -13.77
CA PRO A 228 12.66 -33.45 -14.04
C PRO A 228 11.20 -33.08 -13.70
N PRO A 229 10.22 -33.61 -14.46
CA PRO A 229 8.82 -33.37 -14.17
C PRO A 229 8.48 -33.88 -12.77
N GLN A 230 7.92 -33.01 -11.92
CA GLN A 230 7.36 -33.39 -10.63
C GLN A 230 5.86 -33.72 -10.77
N PRO A 231 5.31 -34.56 -9.89
CA PRO A 231 3.87 -34.73 -9.81
C PRO A 231 3.20 -33.37 -9.58
N PRO A 232 2.00 -33.16 -10.15
CA PRO A 232 1.27 -31.91 -9.98
C PRO A 232 1.04 -31.64 -8.49
N ILE A 233 1.32 -30.40 -8.07
CA ILE A 233 1.07 -29.96 -6.69
C ILE A 233 -0.44 -30.09 -6.43
N PRO A 234 -0.86 -30.78 -5.35
CA PRO A 234 -2.28 -30.91 -5.05
C PRO A 234 -2.91 -29.54 -4.79
N TRP A 235 -4.10 -29.29 -5.35
CA TRP A 235 -4.80 -27.99 -5.24
C TRP A 235 -5.02 -27.54 -3.78
N TYR A 236 -5.19 -28.49 -2.85
CA TYR A 236 -5.39 -28.18 -1.43
C TYR A 236 -4.15 -27.59 -0.77
N SER A 237 -2.94 -27.89 -1.25
CA SER A 237 -1.70 -27.30 -0.73
C SER A 237 -1.65 -25.81 -1.04
N SER A 238 -1.99 -25.42 -2.27
CA SER A 238 -2.09 -24.02 -2.68
C SER A 238 -3.17 -23.28 -1.87
N LEU A 239 -4.32 -23.91 -1.63
CA LEU A 239 -5.40 -23.34 -0.82
C LEU A 239 -4.96 -23.17 0.64
N TRP A 240 -4.25 -24.15 1.20
CA TRP A 240 -3.72 -24.06 2.56
C TRP A 240 -2.70 -22.93 2.70
N GLU A 241 -1.81 -22.74 1.72
CA GLU A 241 -0.89 -21.61 1.72
C GLU A 241 -1.61 -20.27 1.63
N ILE A 242 -2.65 -20.13 0.79
CA ILE A 242 -3.47 -18.91 0.73
C ILE A 242 -4.08 -18.62 2.10
N ILE A 243 -4.71 -19.63 2.72
CA ILE A 243 -5.35 -19.48 4.04
C ILE A 243 -4.29 -19.12 5.07
N PHE A 244 -3.17 -19.83 5.11
CA PHE A 244 -2.09 -19.60 6.07
C PHE A 244 -1.51 -18.19 5.93
N PHE A 245 -1.17 -17.76 4.71
CA PHE A 245 -0.67 -16.40 4.47
C PHE A 245 -1.72 -15.35 4.84
N THR A 246 -2.98 -15.59 4.49
CA THR A 246 -4.08 -14.67 4.82
C THR A 246 -4.23 -14.56 6.33
N VAL A 247 -4.32 -15.67 7.04
CA VAL A 247 -4.51 -15.73 8.50
C VAL A 247 -3.29 -15.22 9.26
N LEU A 248 -2.08 -15.43 8.76
CA LEU A 248 -0.85 -14.98 9.42
C LEU A 248 -0.66 -13.46 9.26
N TRP A 249 -0.83 -12.94 8.05
CA TRP A 249 -0.56 -11.53 7.75
C TRP A 249 -1.74 -10.61 8.08
N SER A 250 -2.97 -11.12 8.03
CA SER A 250 -4.15 -10.33 8.34
C SER A 250 -4.09 -9.70 9.73
N PRO A 251 -3.83 -10.43 10.82
CA PRO A 251 -3.70 -9.83 12.14
C PRO A 251 -2.70 -8.68 12.16
N ILE A 252 -1.52 -8.84 11.56
CA ILE A 252 -0.49 -7.78 11.55
C ILE A 252 -0.97 -6.53 10.81
N MET A 253 -1.59 -6.69 9.64
CA MET A 253 -2.04 -5.57 8.80
C MET A 253 -3.32 -4.90 9.32
N TRP A 254 -4.17 -5.66 10.00
CA TRP A 254 -5.47 -5.19 10.48
C TRP A 254 -5.49 -4.90 11.98
N LEU A 255 -4.43 -5.23 12.72
CA LEU A 255 -4.34 -5.04 14.17
C LEU A 255 -4.76 -3.64 14.60
N PRO A 256 -4.27 -2.54 13.96
CA PRO A 256 -4.64 -1.19 14.40
C PRO A 256 -6.15 -0.96 14.33
N ALA A 257 -6.80 -1.46 13.28
CA ALA A 257 -8.21 -1.28 13.07
C ALA A 257 -9.07 -2.22 13.95
N LEU A 258 -8.61 -3.44 14.23
CA LEU A 258 -9.23 -4.34 15.20
C LEU A 258 -9.19 -3.76 16.63
N LEU A 259 -8.04 -3.20 17.03
CA LEU A 259 -7.89 -2.50 18.31
C LEU A 259 -8.81 -1.26 18.39
N GLY A 260 -8.92 -0.52 17.28
CA GLY A 260 -9.82 0.62 17.17
C GLY A 260 -11.30 0.24 17.36
N LEU A 261 -11.74 -0.88 16.77
CA LEU A 261 -13.10 -1.40 16.98
C LEU A 261 -13.33 -1.80 18.43
N PHE A 262 -12.39 -2.55 19.02
CA PHE A 262 -12.49 -3.00 20.41
C PHE A 262 -12.61 -1.83 21.39
N LYS A 263 -11.80 -0.77 21.22
CA LYS A 263 -11.90 0.43 22.06
C LYS A 263 -13.29 1.10 21.96
N SER A 264 -13.87 1.12 20.77
CA SER A 264 -15.17 1.77 20.54
C SER A 264 -16.35 1.02 21.17
N THR A 265 -16.31 -0.31 21.21
CA THR A 265 -17.37 -1.13 21.83
C THR A 265 -17.32 -1.04 23.35
N PHE A 266 -16.12 -1.07 23.95
CA PHE A 266 -15.96 -0.91 25.40
C PHE A 266 -16.41 0.46 25.92
N SER A 267 -16.12 1.53 25.19
CA SER A 267 -16.52 2.88 25.60
C SER A 267 -18.05 3.07 25.64
N LYS A 268 -18.80 2.38 24.76
CA LYS A 268 -20.28 2.47 24.75
C LYS A 268 -20.92 1.72 25.92
N GLY A 269 -20.28 0.65 26.41
CA GLY A 269 -20.77 -0.11 27.55
C GLY A 269 -20.78 0.71 28.85
N GLN A 270 -19.75 1.53 29.06
CA GLN A 270 -19.60 2.34 30.28
C GLN A 270 -20.63 3.47 30.38
N SER A 271 -21.05 4.05 29.25
CA SER A 271 -22.06 5.12 29.24
C SER A 271 -23.50 4.62 29.44
N ALA A 272 -23.75 3.32 29.29
CA ALA A 272 -25.09 2.75 29.47
C ALA A 272 -25.38 2.32 30.92
N SER A 273 -24.35 2.27 31.76
CA SER A 273 -24.43 1.84 33.17
C SER A 273 -24.41 2.99 34.18
N SER A 274 -24.35 4.24 33.71
CA SER A 274 -24.37 5.47 34.50
C SER A 274 -25.67 6.23 34.29
#